data_AF-A0A0D7B9B9-F1
#
_entry.id   AF-A0A0D7B9B9-F1
#
_cell.length_a   1.000
_cell.length_b   1.000
_cell.length_c   1.000
_cell.angle_alpha   90.00
_cell.angle_beta   90.00
_cell.angle_gamma   90.00
#
_symmetry.space_group_name_H-M   'P 1'
#
loop_
_entity.id
_entity.type
_entity.pdbx_description
1 polymer ?
#
loop_
_entity_poly.entity_id
_entity_poly.type
_entity_poly.pdbx_seq_one_letter_code
_entity_poly.pdbx_strand_id
1 'polypeptide(L)'
;MASTFVRHFVEPLLSEKQLLSGIDSQDFQTAQYSPSAANDSLRLCLLSLEQPTTASESTLHEAIEVLRSSETLTSLTGPPTRDADPEKRALQRALANHITVAMYAQSMTTLMEQCVELEEEAEWWDEVERSRLNVAWYLLQTLPLRCANLLTMSAKKLRDGAERRQFFYAPFSLESNLLMSSLFPQAVASSRFSITAGAAARPTNNKVEDILDRVTRFVHSTWAVVYLPLRLTRRECTLKRQELENLRDARAVCIGQLSEFRAALEADSPADSQVDQQARHLLSIVGGAQEEG
;
A
#
# COMPACT_ATOMS: atom_id res chain seq x y z
N MET A 1 -9.90 9.64 23.73
CA MET A 1 -10.25 11.07 23.76
C MET A 1 -10.98 11.39 22.47
N ALA A 2 -12.28 11.69 22.52
CA ALA A 2 -13.03 12.03 21.32
C ALA A 2 -12.51 13.37 20.77
N SER A 3 -12.12 13.39 19.50
CA SER A 3 -11.62 14.58 18.81
C SER A 3 -12.65 15.71 18.90
N THR A 4 -12.23 16.92 19.30
CA THR A 4 -13.04 18.16 19.31
C THR A 4 -13.75 18.43 17.98
N PHE A 5 -13.24 17.85 16.90
CA PHE A 5 -13.84 17.81 15.57
C PHE A 5 -15.22 17.15 15.53
N VAL A 6 -15.39 15.97 16.14
CA VAL A 6 -16.68 15.25 16.14
C VAL A 6 -17.73 16.09 16.84
N ARG A 7 -17.35 16.86 17.87
CA ARG A 7 -18.26 17.81 18.52
C ARG A 7 -18.71 18.91 17.58
N HIS A 8 -17.80 19.56 16.86
CA HIS A 8 -18.15 20.69 16.00
C HIS A 8 -19.04 20.32 14.80
N PHE A 9 -18.92 19.10 14.28
CA PHE A 9 -19.76 18.64 13.15
C PHE A 9 -21.09 18.04 13.60
N VAL A 10 -21.16 17.42 14.79
CA VAL A 10 -22.37 16.76 15.28
C VAL A 10 -23.28 17.71 16.07
N GLU A 11 -22.73 18.73 16.73
CA GLU A 11 -23.50 19.69 17.53
C GLU A 11 -24.53 20.52 16.74
N PRO A 12 -24.25 21.07 15.53
CA PRO A 12 -25.28 21.74 14.73
C PRO A 12 -26.37 20.77 14.23
N LEU A 13 -26.04 19.48 14.01
CA LEU A 13 -27.00 18.44 13.60
C LEU A 13 -27.91 18.01 14.77
N LEU A 14 -27.39 18.03 16.00
CA LEU A 14 -28.20 17.77 17.21
C LEU A 14 -29.18 18.92 17.50
N SER A 15 -28.82 20.17 17.18
CA SER A 15 -29.76 21.29 17.23
C SER A 15 -30.87 21.18 16.18
N GLU A 16 -30.62 20.58 15.02
CA GLU A 16 -31.64 20.31 14.00
C GLU A 16 -32.58 19.15 14.40
N LYS A 17 -32.05 18.16 15.14
CA LYS A 17 -32.83 17.05 15.73
C LYS A 17 -33.91 17.51 16.73
N GLN A 18 -33.71 18.65 17.40
CA GLN A 18 -34.73 19.26 18.27
C GLN A 18 -35.87 19.95 17.51
N LEU A 19 -35.70 20.28 16.22
CA LEU A 19 -36.76 20.84 15.38
C LEU A 19 -37.64 19.76 14.73
N LEU A 20 -37.12 18.54 14.56
CA LEU A 20 -37.81 17.43 13.89
C LEU A 20 -38.66 16.54 14.82
N SER A 21 -38.55 16.68 16.15
CA SER A 21 -39.36 15.88 17.10
C SER A 21 -40.82 16.35 17.26
N GLY A 22 -41.27 17.32 16.46
CA GLY A 22 -42.62 17.91 16.55
C GLY A 22 -43.61 17.45 15.47
N ILE A 23 -43.26 16.51 14.59
CA ILE A 23 -44.12 16.09 13.47
C ILE A 23 -44.91 14.83 13.86
N ASP A 24 -46.16 15.04 14.32
CA ASP A 24 -47.13 14.00 14.65
C ASP A 24 -47.54 13.17 13.42
N SER A 25 -47.64 11.87 13.61
CA SER A 25 -47.66 10.82 12.57
C SER A 25 -49.03 10.50 11.94
N GLN A 26 -49.93 11.47 11.72
CA GLN A 26 -51.35 11.12 11.45
C GLN A 26 -51.90 11.15 10.02
N ASP A 27 -51.18 11.57 8.98
CA ASP A 27 -51.73 11.56 7.61
C ASP A 27 -50.88 10.72 6.64
N PHE A 28 -51.21 9.42 6.55
CA PHE A 28 -50.61 8.49 5.61
C PHE A 28 -51.72 7.69 4.93
N GLN A 29 -52.16 8.14 3.74
CA GLN A 29 -52.61 7.30 2.63
C GLN A 29 -53.26 8.14 1.51
N THR A 30 -52.46 8.58 0.54
CA THR A 30 -52.83 8.52 -0.88
C THR A 30 -51.58 8.69 -1.72
N ALA A 31 -51.19 7.60 -2.40
CA ALA A 31 -49.94 7.49 -3.13
C ALA A 31 -50.02 8.18 -4.49
N GLN A 32 -49.09 9.10 -4.73
CA GLN A 32 -48.74 9.57 -6.07
C GLN A 32 -47.27 10.02 -6.02
N TYR A 33 -46.33 9.14 -6.43
CA TYR A 33 -44.88 9.37 -6.54
C TYR A 33 -44.36 10.53 -5.67
N SER A 34 -44.44 10.35 -4.35
CA SER A 34 -44.18 11.44 -3.42
C SER A 34 -42.67 11.67 -3.33
N PRO A 35 -42.17 12.92 -3.48
CA PRO A 35 -40.79 13.28 -3.20
C PRO A 35 -40.34 12.89 -1.77
N SER A 36 -41.26 12.54 -0.86
CA SER A 36 -40.92 12.05 0.47
C SER A 36 -40.17 10.71 0.47
N ALA A 37 -40.43 9.79 -0.47
CA ALA A 37 -39.80 8.47 -0.44
C ALA A 37 -38.27 8.52 -0.67
N ALA A 38 -37.81 9.47 -1.51
CA ALA A 38 -36.39 9.70 -1.73
C ALA A 38 -35.73 10.43 -0.53
N ASN A 39 -36.48 11.29 0.16
CA ASN A 39 -35.98 11.93 1.38
C ASN A 39 -35.87 10.92 2.54
N ASP A 40 -36.79 9.95 2.61
CA ASP A 40 -36.76 8.88 3.61
C ASP A 40 -35.55 7.95 3.41
N SER A 41 -35.18 7.62 2.16
CA SER A 41 -33.98 6.82 1.91
C SER A 41 -32.68 7.56 2.29
N LEU A 42 -32.60 8.87 2.02
CA LEU A 42 -31.47 9.70 2.45
C LEU A 42 -31.35 9.77 3.97
N ARG A 43 -32.47 9.92 4.68
CA ARG A 43 -32.51 9.93 6.14
C ARG A 43 -32.10 8.58 6.73
N LEU A 44 -32.62 7.47 6.19
CA LEU A 44 -32.23 6.12 6.60
C LEU A 44 -30.74 5.87 6.39
N CYS A 45 -30.20 6.33 5.27
CA CYS A 45 -28.77 6.24 4.98
C CYS A 45 -27.95 7.08 5.98
N LEU A 46 -28.37 8.31 6.27
CA LEU A 46 -27.70 9.18 7.25
C LEU A 46 -27.71 8.58 8.65
N LEU A 47 -28.82 7.97 9.07
CA LEU A 47 -28.93 7.24 10.34
C LEU A 47 -28.03 6.00 10.38
N SER A 48 -27.93 5.25 9.27
CA SER A 48 -26.99 4.12 9.15
C SER A 48 -25.54 4.58 9.30
N LEU A 49 -25.24 5.80 8.86
CA LEU A 49 -23.91 6.38 8.90
C LEU A 49 -23.55 7.03 10.25
N GLU A 50 -24.48 7.25 11.18
CA GLU A 50 -24.30 8.04 12.44
C GLU A 50 -23.10 7.57 13.31
N GLN A 51 -22.54 6.37 13.06
CA GLN A 51 -21.25 5.91 13.58
C GLN A 51 -20.17 5.87 12.48
N PRO A 52 -19.53 7.01 12.14
CA PRO A 52 -18.57 7.09 11.03
C PRO A 52 -17.31 6.25 11.23
N THR A 53 -16.96 5.91 12.47
CA THR A 53 -15.74 5.14 12.78
C THR A 53 -15.90 3.61 12.62
N THR A 54 -17.13 3.12 12.50
CA THR A 54 -17.44 1.68 12.38
C THR A 54 -18.27 1.37 11.14
N ALA A 55 -18.45 2.36 10.26
CA ALA A 55 -19.15 2.17 9.01
C ALA A 55 -18.39 1.11 8.18
N SER A 56 -19.09 0.04 7.82
CA SER A 56 -18.56 -0.97 6.91
C SER A 56 -18.29 -0.33 5.55
N GLU A 57 -17.26 -0.77 4.85
CA GLU A 57 -17.00 -0.35 3.46
C GLU A 57 -18.25 -0.52 2.57
N SER A 58 -19.04 -1.56 2.83
CA SER A 58 -20.30 -1.80 2.13
C SER A 58 -21.36 -0.69 2.35
N THR A 59 -21.46 -0.13 3.56
CA THR A 59 -22.44 0.92 3.87
C THR A 59 -22.04 2.27 3.27
N LEU A 60 -20.72 2.53 3.16
CA LEU A 60 -20.23 3.70 2.45
C LEU A 60 -20.50 3.62 0.95
N HIS A 61 -20.28 2.46 0.34
CA HIS A 61 -20.63 2.25 -1.07
C HIS A 61 -22.14 2.42 -1.34
N GLU A 62 -22.98 1.89 -0.46
CA GLU A 62 -24.44 2.08 -0.56
C GLU A 62 -24.81 3.56 -0.44
N ALA A 63 -24.21 4.30 0.50
CA ALA A 63 -24.46 5.72 0.66
C ALA A 63 -24.03 6.56 -0.54
N ILE A 64 -22.88 6.23 -1.15
CA ILE A 64 -22.40 6.86 -2.38
C ILE A 64 -23.37 6.58 -3.53
N GLU A 65 -23.87 5.35 -3.66
CA GLU A 65 -24.81 5.00 -4.72
C GLU A 65 -26.18 5.68 -4.54
N VAL A 66 -26.64 5.82 -3.30
CA VAL A 66 -27.85 6.60 -2.97
C VAL A 66 -27.65 8.08 -3.32
N LEU A 67 -26.49 8.66 -2.98
CA LEU A 67 -26.18 10.05 -3.34
C LEU A 67 -26.14 10.24 -4.86
N ARG A 68 -25.46 9.34 -5.58
CA ARG A 68 -25.33 9.35 -7.04
C ARG A 68 -26.68 9.18 -7.75
N SER A 69 -27.51 8.25 -7.28
CA SER A 69 -28.87 8.05 -7.82
C SER A 69 -29.76 9.27 -7.56
N SER A 70 -29.60 9.95 -6.42
CA SER A 70 -30.33 11.21 -6.13
C SER A 70 -29.92 12.38 -7.04
N GLU A 71 -28.65 12.42 -7.45
CA GLU A 71 -28.10 13.45 -8.35
C GLU A 71 -28.54 13.24 -9.80
N THR A 72 -28.52 12.00 -10.29
CA THR A 72 -28.99 11.66 -11.64
C THR A 72 -30.48 11.97 -11.82
N LEU A 73 -31.29 11.68 -10.81
CA LEU A 73 -32.73 12.00 -10.82
C LEU A 73 -32.98 13.51 -10.84
N THR A 74 -32.16 14.29 -10.12
CA THR A 74 -32.23 15.75 -10.09
C THR A 74 -31.80 16.36 -11.44
N SER A 75 -30.82 15.76 -12.12
CA SER A 75 -30.38 16.19 -13.45
C SER A 75 -31.43 15.94 -14.55
N LEU A 76 -32.24 14.88 -14.41
CA LEU A 76 -33.29 14.51 -15.36
C LEU A 76 -34.56 15.35 -15.22
N THR A 77 -34.81 15.96 -14.05
CA THR A 77 -36.06 16.69 -13.77
C THR A 77 -36.09 18.14 -14.27
N GLY A 78 -35.10 18.57 -15.06
CA GLY A 78 -35.11 19.87 -15.75
C GLY A 78 -34.53 21.01 -14.92
N PRO A 79 -34.48 22.25 -15.49
CA PRO A 79 -33.85 23.40 -14.85
C PRO A 79 -34.47 23.66 -13.47
N PRO A 80 -33.67 24.11 -12.49
CA PRO A 80 -34.10 24.24 -11.11
C PRO A 80 -35.34 25.13 -11.06
N THR A 81 -36.50 24.52 -10.93
CA THR A 81 -37.68 25.25 -10.50
C THR A 81 -37.31 25.88 -9.16
N ARG A 82 -37.61 27.17 -9.01
CA ARG A 82 -37.14 28.04 -7.92
C ARG A 82 -37.56 27.54 -6.52
N ASP A 83 -38.41 26.51 -6.47
CA ASP A 83 -38.94 25.86 -5.27
C ASP A 83 -38.33 24.46 -5.03
N ALA A 84 -37.13 24.17 -5.55
CA ALA A 84 -36.40 22.96 -5.19
C ALA A 84 -36.24 22.87 -3.66
N ASP A 85 -36.74 21.80 -3.06
CA ASP A 85 -36.83 21.60 -1.61
C ASP A 85 -35.50 21.93 -0.92
N PRO A 86 -35.44 23.03 -0.12
CA PRO A 86 -34.21 23.42 0.57
C PRO A 86 -33.75 22.33 1.55
N GLU A 87 -34.70 21.56 2.07
CA GLU A 87 -34.45 20.41 2.94
C GLU A 87 -33.67 19.29 2.24
N LYS A 88 -34.06 18.92 1.01
CA LYS A 88 -33.36 17.86 0.26
C LYS A 88 -31.89 18.22 0.02
N ARG A 89 -31.62 19.49 -0.30
CA ARG A 89 -30.25 20.00 -0.46
C ARG A 89 -29.45 19.97 0.85
N ALA A 90 -30.09 20.33 1.96
CA ALA A 90 -29.47 20.24 3.28
C ALA A 90 -29.10 18.79 3.63
N LEU A 91 -30.00 17.83 3.39
CA LEU A 91 -29.76 16.40 3.62
C LEU A 91 -28.65 15.85 2.71
N GLN A 92 -28.64 16.20 1.43
CA GLN A 92 -27.58 15.79 0.50
C GLN A 92 -26.21 16.33 0.94
N ARG A 93 -26.14 17.59 1.37
CA ARG A 93 -24.90 18.19 1.90
C ARG A 93 -24.46 17.52 3.19
N ALA A 94 -25.38 17.26 4.12
CA ALA A 94 -25.09 16.57 5.36
C ALA A 94 -24.55 15.16 5.10
N LEU A 95 -25.19 14.41 4.19
CA LEU A 95 -24.76 13.07 3.80
C LEU A 95 -23.38 13.09 3.12
N ALA A 96 -23.14 14.02 2.18
CA ALA A 96 -21.84 14.17 1.52
C ALA A 96 -20.72 14.49 2.51
N ASN A 97 -20.97 15.40 3.46
CA ASN A 97 -20.03 15.71 4.54
C ASN A 97 -19.74 14.48 5.40
N HIS A 98 -20.78 13.73 5.75
CA HIS A 98 -20.63 12.55 6.60
C HIS A 98 -19.86 11.42 5.90
N ILE A 99 -20.15 11.17 4.61
CA ILE A 99 -19.39 10.23 3.78
C ILE A 99 -17.92 10.67 3.70
N THR A 100 -17.66 11.95 3.48
CA THR A 100 -16.29 12.50 3.41
C THR A 100 -15.53 12.28 4.72
N VAL A 101 -16.17 12.58 5.86
CA VAL A 101 -15.58 12.38 7.20
C VAL A 101 -15.34 10.89 7.47
N ALA A 102 -16.27 10.02 7.09
CA ALA A 102 -16.13 8.58 7.29
C ALA A 102 -15.00 7.99 6.42
N MET A 103 -14.92 8.35 5.14
CA MET A 103 -13.81 7.93 4.25
C MET A 103 -12.46 8.46 4.74
N TYR A 104 -12.41 9.70 5.24
CA TYR A 104 -11.22 10.25 5.86
C TYR A 104 -10.78 9.45 7.08
N ALA A 105 -11.71 9.15 7.99
CA ALA A 105 -11.41 8.36 9.19
C ALA A 105 -10.94 6.95 8.84
N GLN A 106 -11.60 6.30 7.87
CA GLN A 106 -11.23 4.97 7.40
C GLN A 106 -9.83 4.96 6.77
N SER A 107 -9.57 5.85 5.81
CA SER A 107 -8.27 5.95 5.15
C SER A 107 -7.13 6.26 6.13
N MET A 108 -7.35 7.16 7.09
CA MET A 108 -6.39 7.44 8.16
C MET A 108 -6.10 6.19 9.00
N THR A 109 -7.13 5.45 9.40
CA THR A 109 -6.99 4.24 10.21
C THR A 109 -6.21 3.17 9.44
N THR A 110 -6.56 2.92 8.18
CA THR A 110 -5.86 1.97 7.31
C THR A 110 -4.40 2.36 7.09
N LEU A 111 -4.11 3.64 6.85
CA LEU A 111 -2.72 4.10 6.68
C LEU A 111 -1.92 3.96 7.97
N MET A 112 -2.52 4.24 9.14
CA MET A 112 -1.87 4.02 10.43
C MET A 112 -1.58 2.54 10.69
N GLU A 113 -2.55 1.66 10.42
CA GLU A 113 -2.39 0.20 10.56
C GLU A 113 -1.27 -0.31 9.66
N GLN A 114 -1.26 0.09 8.38
CA GLN A 114 -0.17 -0.22 7.46
C GLN A 114 1.19 0.30 7.94
N CYS A 115 1.25 1.51 8.54
CA CYS A 115 2.50 2.02 9.09
C CYS A 115 3.02 1.17 10.25
N VAL A 116 2.13 0.70 11.13
CA VAL A 116 2.49 -0.18 12.25
C VAL A 116 2.99 -1.52 11.73
N GLU A 117 2.28 -2.15 10.78
CA GLU A 117 2.72 -3.41 10.18
C GLU A 117 4.09 -3.28 9.50
N LEU A 118 4.31 -2.20 8.74
CA LEU A 118 5.61 -1.93 8.09
C LEU A 118 6.73 -1.70 9.11
N GLU A 119 6.43 -1.06 10.24
CA GLU A 119 7.40 -0.83 11.31
C GLU A 119 7.75 -2.13 12.04
N GLU A 120 6.76 -2.96 12.37
CA GLU A 120 6.97 -4.29 12.95
C GLU A 120 7.80 -5.19 12.01
N GLU A 121 7.51 -5.17 10.71
CA GLU A 121 8.30 -5.92 9.73
C GLU A 121 9.72 -5.36 9.62
N ALA A 122 9.90 -4.03 9.58
CA ALA A 122 11.22 -3.41 9.55
C ALA A 122 12.05 -3.74 10.80
N GLU A 123 11.43 -3.76 11.99
CA GLU A 123 12.07 -4.18 13.23
C GLU A 123 12.50 -5.64 13.17
N TRP A 124 11.63 -6.53 12.66
CA TRP A 124 11.98 -7.93 12.44
C TRP A 124 13.21 -8.07 11.52
N TRP A 125 13.27 -7.32 10.42
CA TRP A 125 14.43 -7.32 9.52
C TRP A 125 15.69 -6.79 10.20
N ASP A 126 15.58 -5.80 11.09
CA ASP A 126 16.70 -5.29 11.89
C ASP A 126 17.25 -6.36 12.85
N GLU A 127 16.36 -7.12 13.51
CA GLU A 127 16.75 -8.24 14.37
C GLU A 127 17.46 -9.36 13.59
N VAL A 128 16.95 -9.68 12.40
CA VAL A 128 17.58 -10.65 11.50
C VAL A 128 18.96 -10.16 11.06
N GLU A 129 19.10 -8.87 10.72
CA GLU A 129 20.36 -8.28 10.27
C GLU A 129 21.44 -8.26 11.38
N ARG A 130 21.03 -7.97 12.63
CA ARG A 130 21.94 -7.87 13.78
C ARG A 130 22.63 -9.19 14.11
N SER A 131 21.93 -10.32 13.97
CA SER A 131 22.45 -11.65 14.33
C SER A 131 22.92 -12.44 13.11
N ARG A 132 24.21 -12.82 13.09
CA ARG A 132 24.77 -13.69 12.03
C ARG A 132 24.08 -15.05 11.96
N LEU A 133 23.63 -15.57 13.10
CA LEU A 133 22.90 -16.84 13.16
C LEU A 133 21.51 -16.71 12.55
N ASN A 134 20.83 -15.59 12.77
CA ASN A 134 19.52 -15.33 12.17
C ASN A 134 19.63 -15.18 10.65
N VAL A 135 20.65 -14.45 10.17
CA VAL A 135 20.94 -14.38 8.72
C VAL A 135 21.24 -15.76 8.13
N ALA A 136 22.00 -16.60 8.85
CA ALA A 136 22.30 -17.96 8.40
C ALA A 136 21.04 -18.86 8.39
N TRP A 137 20.18 -18.72 9.39
CA TRP A 137 18.90 -19.43 9.47
C TRP A 137 17.95 -19.01 8.36
N TYR A 138 17.82 -17.71 8.13
CA TYR A 138 17.05 -17.15 7.03
C TYR A 138 17.56 -17.61 5.65
N LEU A 139 18.88 -17.64 5.47
CA LEU A 139 19.51 -18.22 4.27
C LEU A 139 19.10 -19.68 4.12
N LEU A 140 19.21 -20.49 5.18
CA LEU A 140 18.85 -21.90 5.15
C LEU A 140 17.38 -22.13 4.80
N GLN A 141 16.48 -21.32 5.35
CA GLN A 141 15.05 -21.37 5.09
C GLN A 141 14.70 -21.00 3.64
N THR A 142 15.37 -20.01 3.06
CA THR A 142 15.10 -19.54 1.69
C THR A 142 15.87 -20.31 0.62
N LEU A 143 16.87 -21.11 1.00
CA LEU A 143 17.74 -21.87 0.08
C LEU A 143 16.97 -22.82 -0.85
N PRO A 144 15.99 -23.63 -0.39
CA PRO A 144 15.29 -24.57 -1.26
C PRO A 144 14.57 -23.86 -2.42
N LEU A 145 13.91 -22.74 -2.14
CA LEU A 145 13.22 -21.95 -3.14
C LEU A 145 14.20 -21.31 -4.12
N ARG A 146 15.30 -20.76 -3.63
CA ARG A 146 16.38 -20.19 -4.47
C ARG A 146 16.98 -21.26 -5.39
N CYS A 147 17.19 -22.49 -4.90
CA CYS A 147 17.65 -23.61 -5.71
C CYS A 147 16.63 -24.03 -6.78
N ALA A 148 15.33 -24.08 -6.46
CA ALA A 148 14.29 -24.36 -7.45
C ALA A 148 14.27 -23.29 -8.56
N ASN A 149 14.42 -22.01 -8.20
CA ASN A 149 14.50 -20.91 -9.15
C ASN A 149 15.77 -20.99 -10.02
N LEU A 150 16.91 -21.35 -9.43
CA LEU A 150 18.13 -21.62 -10.18
C LEU A 150 17.96 -22.74 -11.21
N LEU A 151 17.36 -23.85 -10.79
CA LEU A 151 17.15 -25.02 -11.65
C LEU A 151 16.21 -24.69 -12.81
N THR A 152 15.11 -23.99 -12.54
CA THR A 152 14.17 -23.58 -13.59
C THR A 152 14.81 -22.58 -14.56
N MET A 153 15.59 -21.62 -14.09
CA MET A 153 16.33 -20.68 -14.96
C MET A 153 17.41 -21.38 -15.78
N SER A 154 18.14 -22.33 -15.18
CA SER A 154 19.13 -23.14 -15.88
C SER A 154 18.49 -24.03 -16.95
N ALA A 155 17.34 -24.64 -16.63
CA ALA A 155 16.57 -25.45 -17.57
C ALA A 155 16.01 -24.61 -18.72
N LYS A 156 15.49 -23.41 -18.45
CA LYS A 156 15.06 -22.45 -19.48
C LYS A 156 16.21 -22.08 -20.41
N LYS A 157 17.36 -21.67 -19.86
CA LYS A 157 18.55 -21.34 -20.66
C LYS A 157 19.07 -22.50 -21.48
N LEU A 158 19.05 -23.72 -20.95
CA LEU A 158 19.45 -24.91 -21.70
C LEU A 158 18.47 -25.21 -22.84
N ARG A 159 17.17 -25.02 -22.60
CA ARG A 159 16.11 -25.17 -23.61
C ARG A 159 16.25 -24.13 -24.72
N ASP A 160 16.47 -22.87 -24.37
CA ASP A 160 16.60 -21.76 -25.33
C ASP A 160 17.96 -21.80 -26.07
N GLY A 161 19.03 -22.25 -25.39
CA GLY A 161 20.37 -22.39 -25.96
C GLY A 161 20.54 -23.57 -26.90
N ALA A 162 19.68 -24.59 -26.82
CA ALA A 162 19.70 -25.75 -27.73
C ALA A 162 19.44 -25.36 -29.20
N GLU A 163 18.82 -24.20 -29.45
CA GLU A 163 18.58 -23.65 -30.79
C GLU A 163 19.80 -22.89 -31.36
N ARG A 164 20.78 -22.50 -30.54
CA ARG A 164 22.02 -21.82 -30.96
C ARG A 164 23.26 -22.67 -30.71
N ARG A 165 23.37 -23.81 -31.39
CA ARG A 165 24.54 -24.71 -31.35
C ARG A 165 25.78 -24.14 -32.08
N GLN A 166 26.35 -23.01 -31.67
CA GLN A 166 27.58 -22.49 -32.29
C GLN A 166 28.75 -22.13 -31.37
N PHE A 167 28.67 -22.27 -30.03
CA PHE A 167 29.80 -21.91 -29.16
C PHE A 167 30.12 -22.93 -28.06
N PHE A 168 30.26 -24.20 -28.44
CA PHE A 168 30.64 -25.30 -27.54
C PHE A 168 32.18 -25.49 -27.43
N TYR A 169 32.96 -24.46 -27.10
CA TYR A 169 34.38 -24.64 -26.74
C TYR A 169 34.92 -23.64 -25.68
N ALA A 170 34.06 -23.08 -24.82
CA ALA A 170 34.53 -22.42 -23.59
C ALA A 170 34.03 -23.23 -22.38
N PRO A 171 34.86 -24.09 -21.78
CA PRO A 171 34.47 -24.86 -20.62
C PRO A 171 34.37 -23.91 -19.40
N PHE A 172 33.17 -23.81 -18.82
CA PHE A 172 32.94 -23.31 -17.46
C PHE A 172 33.30 -21.85 -17.13
N SER A 173 33.29 -20.91 -18.08
CA SER A 173 33.07 -19.50 -17.71
C SER A 173 31.58 -19.29 -17.40
N LEU A 174 31.07 -19.99 -16.38
CA LEU A 174 29.82 -19.62 -15.73
C LEU A 174 30.02 -18.18 -15.30
N GLU A 175 29.39 -17.24 -16.02
CA GLU A 175 29.36 -15.85 -15.62
C GLU A 175 28.83 -15.84 -14.19
N SER A 176 29.72 -15.59 -13.22
CA SER A 176 29.39 -15.55 -11.80
C SER A 176 28.19 -14.64 -11.55
N ASN A 177 28.04 -13.63 -12.41
CA ASN A 177 26.93 -12.68 -12.45
C ASN A 177 25.56 -13.34 -12.70
N LEU A 178 25.47 -14.42 -13.48
CA LEU A 178 24.21 -15.12 -13.74
C LEU A 178 23.75 -15.95 -12.55
N LEU A 179 24.67 -16.67 -11.90
CA LEU A 179 24.34 -17.43 -10.69
C LEU A 179 23.90 -16.48 -9.58
N MET A 180 24.62 -15.38 -9.42
CA MET A 180 24.32 -14.36 -8.43
C MET A 180 22.99 -13.65 -8.70
N SER A 181 22.66 -13.35 -9.97
CA SER A 181 21.37 -12.73 -10.32
C SER A 181 20.19 -13.66 -10.14
N SER A 182 20.35 -14.97 -10.35
CA SER A 182 19.28 -15.92 -10.09
C SER A 182 19.10 -16.28 -8.61
N LEU A 183 20.18 -16.30 -7.81
CA LEU A 183 20.10 -16.55 -6.36
C LEU A 183 19.61 -15.33 -5.58
N PHE A 184 19.97 -14.13 -6.05
CA PHE A 184 19.74 -12.87 -5.38
C PHE A 184 19.28 -11.81 -6.39
N PRO A 185 18.07 -11.94 -6.96
CA PRO A 185 17.59 -11.05 -8.02
C PRO A 185 17.59 -9.57 -7.59
N GLN A 186 17.24 -9.31 -6.33
CA GLN A 186 17.17 -7.94 -5.79
C GLN A 186 18.56 -7.34 -5.47
N ALA A 187 19.54 -8.16 -5.10
CA ALA A 187 20.90 -7.67 -4.81
C ALA A 187 21.65 -7.22 -6.07
N VAL A 188 21.28 -7.78 -7.24
CA VAL A 188 21.92 -7.45 -8.52
C VAL A 188 21.33 -6.19 -9.14
N ALA A 189 20.04 -5.90 -8.92
CA ALA A 189 19.42 -4.66 -9.40
C ALA A 189 20.11 -3.40 -8.84
N SER A 190 20.61 -3.47 -7.59
CA SER A 190 21.19 -2.32 -6.89
C SER A 190 22.73 -2.30 -6.84
N SER A 191 23.44 -3.33 -7.30
CA SER A 191 24.91 -3.40 -7.12
C SER A 191 25.70 -3.60 -8.42
N ARG A 192 26.55 -2.61 -8.74
CA ARG A 192 27.63 -2.71 -9.75
C ARG A 192 28.83 -3.50 -9.16
N PHE A 193 28.62 -4.73 -8.72
CA PHE A 193 29.72 -5.55 -8.20
C PHE A 193 30.41 -6.32 -9.34
N SER A 194 31.53 -5.81 -9.83
CA SER A 194 32.48 -6.62 -10.58
C SER A 194 33.30 -7.45 -9.60
N ILE A 195 32.93 -8.72 -9.41
CA ILE A 195 33.77 -9.68 -8.69
C ILE A 195 34.90 -10.08 -9.64
N THR A 196 35.96 -9.27 -9.71
CA THR A 196 37.23 -9.69 -10.30
C THR A 196 37.90 -10.63 -9.31
N ALA A 197 37.59 -11.93 -9.44
CA ALA A 197 38.33 -12.98 -8.76
C ALA A 197 39.77 -12.98 -9.30
N GLY A 198 40.68 -12.34 -8.56
CA GLY A 198 42.10 -12.23 -8.89
C GLY A 198 42.79 -13.58 -8.83
N ALA A 199 42.83 -14.29 -9.95
CA ALA A 199 43.67 -15.46 -10.15
C ALA A 199 44.97 -15.06 -10.85
N ALA A 200 45.91 -14.44 -10.11
CA ALA A 200 47.29 -14.28 -10.55
C ALA A 200 48.18 -15.18 -9.69
N ALA A 201 48.26 -16.46 -10.05
CA ALA A 201 49.13 -17.43 -9.40
C ALA A 201 50.53 -17.37 -10.03
N ARG A 202 51.54 -17.02 -9.22
CA ARG A 202 52.97 -17.07 -9.58
C ARG A 202 53.53 -18.39 -9.07
N PRO A 203 54.11 -19.27 -9.91
CA PRO A 203 54.58 -20.58 -9.47
C PRO A 203 55.89 -20.45 -8.67
N THR A 204 55.93 -20.94 -7.43
CA THR A 204 57.16 -21.15 -6.63
C THR A 204 57.44 -22.65 -6.51
N ASN A 205 58.72 -23.03 -6.44
CA ASN A 205 59.21 -24.39 -6.78
C ASN A 205 59.39 -25.32 -5.56
N ASN A 206 58.64 -25.11 -4.48
CA ASN A 206 58.83 -25.82 -3.22
C ASN A 206 57.69 -26.81 -2.95
N LYS A 207 57.98 -28.12 -2.96
CA LYS A 207 56.98 -29.20 -2.81
C LYS A 207 56.17 -29.17 -1.51
N VAL A 208 56.72 -28.60 -0.44
CA VAL A 208 56.00 -28.43 0.85
C VAL A 208 55.09 -27.20 0.79
N GLU A 209 55.50 -26.15 0.09
CA GLU A 209 54.66 -24.97 -0.17
C GLU A 209 53.49 -25.34 -1.09
N ASP A 210 53.67 -26.25 -2.04
CA ASP A 210 52.59 -26.73 -2.93
C ASP A 210 51.43 -27.41 -2.18
N ILE A 211 51.70 -28.13 -1.09
CA ILE A 211 50.66 -28.81 -0.30
C ILE A 211 49.91 -27.77 0.55
N LEU A 212 50.64 -26.87 1.22
CA LEU A 212 50.05 -25.78 1.97
C LEU A 212 49.21 -24.87 1.07
N ASP A 213 49.68 -24.58 -0.14
CA ASP A 213 48.96 -23.79 -1.14
C ASP A 213 47.68 -24.46 -1.63
N ARG A 214 47.64 -25.79 -1.71
CA ARG A 214 46.40 -26.51 -2.05
C ARG A 214 45.39 -26.45 -0.92
N VAL A 215 45.84 -26.61 0.32
CA VAL A 215 44.97 -26.51 1.50
C VAL A 215 44.44 -25.08 1.67
N THR A 216 45.29 -24.07 1.55
CA THR A 216 44.86 -22.66 1.64
C THR A 216 43.91 -22.29 0.50
N ARG A 217 44.14 -22.77 -0.73
CA ARG A 217 43.18 -22.60 -1.84
C ARG A 217 41.85 -23.29 -1.58
N PHE A 218 41.86 -24.49 -1.01
CA PHE A 218 40.62 -25.20 -0.67
C PHE A 218 39.85 -24.49 0.45
N VAL A 219 40.55 -24.05 1.50
CA VAL A 219 39.96 -23.27 2.60
C VAL A 219 39.43 -21.93 2.08
N HIS A 220 40.17 -21.20 1.26
CA HIS A 220 39.67 -19.96 0.66
C HIS A 220 38.49 -20.18 -0.28
N SER A 221 38.49 -21.26 -1.06
CA SER A 221 37.38 -21.61 -1.95
C SER A 221 36.12 -21.95 -1.15
N THR A 222 36.23 -22.85 -0.17
CA THR A 222 35.10 -23.23 0.69
C THR A 222 34.61 -22.07 1.56
N TRP A 223 35.53 -21.24 2.07
CA TRP A 223 35.19 -20.01 2.77
C TRP A 223 34.44 -19.03 1.88
N ALA A 224 34.90 -18.82 0.64
CA ALA A 224 34.20 -17.97 -0.32
C ALA A 224 32.78 -18.49 -0.61
N VAL A 225 32.61 -19.80 -0.75
CA VAL A 225 31.30 -20.44 -1.01
C VAL A 225 30.32 -20.25 0.15
N VAL A 226 30.78 -20.23 1.40
CA VAL A 226 29.89 -20.06 2.58
C VAL A 226 29.71 -18.59 2.96
N TYR A 227 30.80 -17.82 2.92
CA TYR A 227 30.81 -16.43 3.37
C TYR A 227 30.14 -15.49 2.36
N LEU A 228 30.23 -15.79 1.06
CA LEU A 228 29.63 -14.95 0.02
C LEU A 228 28.09 -14.94 0.09
N PRO A 229 27.37 -16.08 0.13
CA PRO A 229 25.92 -16.09 0.31
C PRO A 229 25.47 -15.39 1.58
N LEU A 230 26.19 -15.58 2.69
CA LEU A 230 25.86 -14.93 3.96
C LEU A 230 25.99 -13.39 3.88
N ARG A 231 26.99 -12.87 3.16
CA ARG A 231 27.11 -11.43 2.93
C ARG A 231 26.03 -10.90 2.01
N LEU A 232 25.60 -11.69 1.03
CA LEU A 232 24.54 -11.30 0.11
C LEU A 232 23.19 -11.31 0.79
N THR A 233 22.87 -12.33 1.59
CA THR A 233 21.62 -12.36 2.36
C THR A 233 21.57 -11.23 3.36
N ARG A 234 22.69 -10.90 4.02
CA ARG A 234 22.73 -9.73 4.89
C ARG A 234 22.39 -8.44 4.14
N ARG A 235 22.98 -8.23 2.96
CA ARG A 235 22.66 -7.07 2.12
C ARG A 235 21.20 -7.05 1.67
N GLU A 236 20.66 -8.21 1.32
CA GLU A 236 19.25 -8.35 0.99
C GLU A 236 18.36 -7.96 2.17
N CYS A 237 18.68 -8.40 3.39
CA CYS A 237 17.97 -7.98 4.61
C CYS A 237 18.06 -6.46 4.80
N THR A 238 19.25 -5.86 4.66
CA THR A 238 19.42 -4.40 4.76
C THR A 238 18.58 -3.67 3.70
N LEU A 239 18.57 -4.16 2.46
CA LEU A 239 17.76 -3.58 1.38
C LEU A 239 16.27 -3.70 1.66
N LYS A 240 15.82 -4.86 2.16
CA LYS A 240 14.42 -5.07 2.55
C LYS A 240 13.98 -4.15 3.68
N ARG A 241 14.82 -4.01 4.70
CA ARG A 241 14.60 -3.05 5.78
C ARG A 241 14.46 -1.63 5.24
N GLN A 242 15.37 -1.22 4.37
CA GLN A 242 15.35 0.12 3.76
C GLN A 242 14.11 0.33 2.87
N GLU A 243 13.67 -0.69 2.12
CA GLU A 243 12.45 -0.64 1.32
C GLU A 243 11.21 -0.41 2.20
N LEU A 244 11.11 -1.11 3.33
CA LEU A 244 10.03 -0.94 4.30
C LEU A 244 10.08 0.42 5.01
N GLU A 245 11.27 0.89 5.40
CA GLU A 245 11.48 2.24 5.94
C GLU A 245 11.02 3.31 4.95
N ASN A 246 11.36 3.18 3.66
CA ASN A 246 10.91 4.09 2.61
C ASN A 246 9.39 4.06 2.43
N LEU A 247 8.76 2.87 2.48
CA LEU A 247 7.30 2.75 2.40
C LEU A 247 6.63 3.40 3.61
N ARG A 248 7.16 3.19 4.81
CA ARG A 248 6.67 3.86 6.03
C ARG A 248 6.75 5.37 5.90
N ASP A 249 7.89 5.90 5.43
CA ASP A 249 8.08 7.33 5.24
C ASP A 249 7.12 7.89 4.18
N ALA A 250 6.87 7.16 3.09
CA ALA A 250 5.89 7.52 2.08
C ALA A 250 4.46 7.58 2.65
N ARG A 251 4.09 6.60 3.48
CA ARG A 251 2.78 6.58 4.17
C ARG A 251 2.66 7.71 5.20
N ALA A 252 3.73 8.03 5.93
CA ALA A 252 3.77 9.16 6.84
C ALA A 252 3.56 10.51 6.10
N VAL A 253 4.11 10.65 4.88
CA VAL A 253 3.82 11.81 4.02
C VAL A 253 2.34 11.84 3.61
N CYS A 254 1.74 10.72 3.21
CA CYS A 254 0.31 10.65 2.91
C CYS A 254 -0.56 11.03 4.12
N ILE A 255 -0.20 10.57 5.32
CA ILE A 255 -0.86 10.94 6.58
C ILE A 255 -0.75 12.45 6.83
N GLY A 256 0.43 13.03 6.58
CA GLY A 256 0.65 14.48 6.64
C GLY A 256 -0.29 15.24 5.70
N GLN A 257 -0.36 14.82 4.43
CA GLN A 257 -1.28 15.39 3.44
C GLN A 257 -2.75 15.25 3.84
N LEU A 258 -3.14 14.10 4.39
CA LEU A 258 -4.49 13.89 4.93
C LEU A 258 -4.78 14.90 6.06
N SER A 259 -3.82 15.13 6.96
CA SER A 259 -3.99 16.10 8.05
C SER A 259 -4.17 17.54 7.55
N GLU A 260 -3.54 17.92 6.43
CA GLU A 260 -3.73 19.21 5.78
C GLU A 260 -5.13 19.36 5.17
N PHE A 261 -5.67 18.30 4.56
CA PHE A 261 -7.06 18.32 4.05
C PHE A 261 -8.07 18.55 5.16
N ARG A 262 -7.83 18.00 6.36
CA ARG A 262 -8.67 18.27 7.52
C ARG A 262 -8.62 19.75 7.91
N ALA A 263 -7.44 20.37 7.94
CA ALA A 263 -7.31 21.79 8.23
C ALA A 263 -8.02 22.66 7.18
N ALA A 264 -7.97 22.26 5.90
CA ALA A 264 -8.71 22.93 4.82
C ALA A 264 -10.23 22.79 4.99
N LEU A 265 -10.73 21.60 5.34
CA LEU A 265 -12.15 21.36 5.62
C LEU A 265 -12.65 22.18 6.84
N GLU A 266 -11.80 22.35 7.86
CA GLU A 266 -12.11 23.19 9.02
C GLU A 266 -12.09 24.70 8.67
N ALA A 267 -11.21 25.13 7.76
CA ALA A 267 -11.08 26.54 7.34
C ALA A 267 -12.15 26.99 6.33
N ASP A 268 -12.57 26.13 5.40
CA ASP A 268 -13.50 26.46 4.30
C ASP A 268 -14.99 26.23 4.64
N SER A 269 -15.31 25.94 5.90
CA SER A 269 -16.69 25.92 6.41
C SER A 269 -17.25 27.36 6.52
N PRO A 270 -17.57 28.03 5.39
CA PRO A 270 -18.98 28.28 5.04
C PRO A 270 -19.34 28.46 3.53
N ALA A 271 -18.58 28.02 2.52
CA ALA A 271 -18.90 28.32 1.09
C ALA A 271 -19.06 27.10 0.14
N ASP A 272 -20.27 26.94 -0.38
CA ASP A 272 -20.84 25.75 -1.06
C ASP A 272 -20.20 25.23 -2.37
N SER A 273 -19.24 25.93 -3.00
CA SER A 273 -18.83 25.59 -4.37
C SER A 273 -17.54 24.77 -4.52
N GLN A 274 -16.84 24.47 -3.41
CA GLN A 274 -15.46 23.95 -3.48
C GLN A 274 -15.31 22.45 -3.16
N VAL A 275 -16.31 21.85 -2.52
CA VAL A 275 -16.30 20.44 -2.08
C VAL A 275 -16.19 19.48 -3.29
N ASP A 276 -16.88 19.78 -4.39
CA ASP A 276 -16.83 18.98 -5.62
C ASP A 276 -15.44 18.96 -6.28
N GLN A 277 -14.69 20.06 -6.15
CA GLN A 277 -13.35 20.16 -6.74
C GLN A 277 -12.33 19.37 -5.91
N GLN A 278 -12.48 19.36 -4.58
CA GLN A 278 -11.63 18.59 -3.68
C GLN A 278 -11.91 17.08 -3.73
N ALA A 279 -13.17 16.67 -3.84
CA ALA A 279 -13.52 15.24 -3.99
C ALA A 279 -12.88 14.62 -5.23
N ARG A 280 -12.83 15.36 -6.35
CA ARG A 280 -12.16 14.93 -7.58
C ARG A 280 -10.64 14.81 -7.42
N HIS A 281 -10.03 15.68 -6.63
CA HIS A 281 -8.59 15.61 -6.36
C HIS A 281 -8.24 14.40 -5.49
N LEU A 282 -9.05 14.09 -4.46
CA LEU A 282 -8.87 12.91 -3.61
C LEU A 282 -8.93 11.60 -4.40
N LEU A 283 -9.89 11.47 -5.32
CA LEU A 283 -9.97 10.28 -6.19
C LEU A 283 -8.73 10.11 -7.07
N SER A 284 -8.10 11.21 -7.52
CA SER A 284 -6.88 11.15 -8.33
C SER A 284 -5.64 10.71 -7.52
N ILE A 285 -5.53 11.15 -6.26
CA ILE A 285 -4.42 10.78 -5.38
C ILE A 285 -4.54 9.31 -4.96
N VAL A 286 -5.74 8.88 -4.56
CA VAL A 286 -5.99 7.49 -4.15
C VAL A 286 -5.80 6.54 -5.33
N GLY A 287 -6.27 6.91 -6.54
CA GLY A 287 -6.06 6.11 -7.75
C GLY A 287 -4.59 6.01 -8.17
N GLY A 288 -3.81 7.07 -8.01
CA GLY A 288 -2.39 7.07 -8.38
C GLY A 288 -1.50 6.22 -7.46
N ALA A 289 -1.86 6.09 -6.18
CA ALA A 289 -1.08 5.29 -5.22
C ALA A 289 -1.24 3.77 -5.41
N GLN A 290 -2.19 3.32 -6.22
CA GLN A 290 -2.51 1.90 -6.41
C GLN A 290 -1.93 1.30 -7.70
N GLU A 291 -1.43 2.11 -8.63
CA GLU A 291 -0.81 1.64 -9.89
C GLU A 291 0.73 1.43 -9.81
N GLU A 292 1.40 1.84 -8.72
CA GLU A 292 2.86 1.74 -8.59
C GLU A 292 3.38 0.61 -7.66
N GLY A 293 2.51 -0.29 -7.18
CA GLY A 293 2.89 -1.48 -6.39
C GLY A 293 2.81 -2.77 -7.21
#